data_AF-A0A3Q2VIT8-F1
#
_entry.id   AF-A0A3Q2VIT8-F1
#
_cell.length_a   1.000
_cell.length_b   1.000
_cell.length_c   1.000
_cell.angle_alpha   90.00
_cell.angle_beta   90.00
_cell.angle_gamma   90.00
#
_symmetry.space_group_name_H-M   'P 1'
#
loop_
_entity.id
_entity.type
_entity.pdbx_description
1 polymer ?
#
loop_
_entity_poly.entity_id
_entity_poly.type
_entity_poly.pdbx_seq_one_letter_code
_entity_poly.pdbx_strand_id
1 'polypeptide(L)'
;PEAQTNYMQIRESIVNCDDLCSLSTLTEENVLEVLRQRFYKHKIYTYANKILIAINPNKFLPVYYNPMYVKMYENQPLGKLSPHIFAIADVTFRAMLNRQANQCIVITGESGSGKTESSSYLIHCLTSLSQNMYSSGLERTILGSGPVLEVGHCYVMLLKPLM
;
A
#
# COMPACT_ATOMS: atom_id res chain seq x y z
N PRO A 1 -30.51 -5.63 -26.01
CA PRO A 1 -30.33 -6.52 -24.84
C PRO A 1 -28.85 -6.85 -24.58
N GLU A 2 -28.13 -7.39 -25.57
CA GLU A 2 -26.72 -7.77 -25.46
C GLU A 2 -25.78 -6.58 -25.21
N ALA A 3 -26.03 -5.43 -25.84
CA ALA A 3 -25.28 -4.20 -25.57
C ALA A 3 -25.42 -3.73 -24.12
N GLN A 4 -26.64 -3.76 -23.55
CA GLN A 4 -26.92 -3.36 -22.16
C GLN A 4 -26.19 -4.26 -21.16
N THR A 5 -26.18 -5.57 -21.42
CA THR A 5 -25.45 -6.56 -20.61
C THR A 5 -23.94 -6.33 -20.69
N ASN A 6 -23.40 -6.04 -21.88
CA ASN A 6 -21.99 -5.73 -22.06
C ASN A 6 -21.59 -4.41 -21.35
N TYR A 7 -22.44 -3.37 -21.39
CA TYR A 7 -22.21 -2.12 -20.66
C TYR A 7 -22.22 -2.32 -19.14
N MET A 8 -23.12 -3.13 -18.60
CA MET A 8 -23.17 -3.43 -17.16
C MET A 8 -21.99 -4.30 -16.72
N GLN A 9 -21.57 -5.25 -17.54
CA GLN A 9 -20.45 -6.14 -17.26
C GLN A 9 -19.09 -5.42 -17.36
N ILE A 10 -18.93 -4.51 -18.35
CA ILE A 10 -17.79 -3.59 -18.45
C ILE A 10 -17.74 -2.69 -17.19
N ARG A 11 -18.88 -2.17 -16.74
CA ARG A 11 -18.97 -1.38 -15.51
C ARG A 11 -18.60 -2.20 -14.27
N GLU A 12 -19.05 -3.44 -14.12
CA GLU A 12 -18.65 -4.29 -13.00
C GLU A 12 -17.14 -4.59 -12.99
N SER A 13 -16.54 -4.83 -14.16
CA SER A 13 -15.09 -5.05 -14.27
C SER A 13 -14.25 -3.81 -13.97
N ILE A 14 -14.73 -2.61 -14.31
CA ILE A 14 -14.12 -1.34 -13.90
C ILE A 14 -14.23 -1.17 -12.37
N VAL A 15 -15.39 -1.49 -11.80
CA VAL A 15 -15.74 -1.26 -10.38
C VAL A 15 -14.95 -2.14 -9.40
N ASN A 16 -14.38 -3.26 -9.84
CA ASN A 16 -13.57 -4.14 -8.97
C ASN A 16 -12.07 -4.09 -9.30
N CYS A 17 -11.64 -3.09 -10.06
CA CYS A 17 -10.24 -2.94 -10.42
C CYS A 17 -9.39 -2.61 -9.18
N ASP A 18 -8.38 -3.43 -8.90
CA ASP A 18 -7.43 -3.21 -7.82
C ASP A 18 -6.27 -2.29 -8.24
N ASP A 19 -6.03 -2.14 -9.54
CA ASP A 19 -5.00 -1.24 -10.10
C ASP A 19 -5.60 -0.31 -11.16
N LEU A 20 -5.63 0.99 -10.87
CA LEU A 20 -6.15 2.01 -11.79
C LEU A 20 -5.41 2.02 -13.14
N CYS A 21 -4.14 1.60 -13.19
CA CYS A 21 -3.39 1.50 -14.44
C CYS A 21 -3.88 0.37 -15.36
N SER A 22 -4.74 -0.53 -14.87
CA SER A 22 -5.37 -1.59 -15.67
C SER A 22 -6.67 -1.14 -16.35
N LEU A 23 -7.11 0.10 -16.13
CA LEU A 23 -8.30 0.64 -16.81
C LEU A 23 -8.03 0.87 -18.30
N SER A 24 -9.00 0.53 -19.15
CA SER A 24 -8.92 0.74 -20.60
C SER A 24 -8.84 2.22 -20.97
N THR A 25 -9.51 3.08 -20.21
CA THR A 25 -9.49 4.54 -20.39
C THR A 25 -9.24 5.22 -19.06
N LEU A 26 -8.05 5.83 -18.91
CA LEU A 26 -7.63 6.53 -17.70
C LEU A 26 -8.08 8.01 -17.75
N THR A 27 -9.35 8.26 -17.48
CA THR A 27 -9.90 9.62 -17.29
C THR A 27 -10.09 9.93 -15.80
N GLU A 28 -10.10 11.22 -15.45
CA GLU A 28 -10.38 11.68 -14.08
C GLU A 28 -11.73 11.15 -13.58
N GLU A 29 -12.77 11.20 -14.42
CA GLU A 29 -14.11 10.68 -14.10
C GLU A 29 -14.10 9.18 -13.79
N ASN A 30 -13.38 8.37 -14.59
CA ASN A 30 -13.30 6.93 -14.38
C ASN A 30 -12.52 6.60 -13.09
N VAL A 31 -11.42 7.28 -12.84
CA VAL A 31 -10.63 7.10 -11.63
C VAL A 31 -11.47 7.45 -10.40
N LEU A 32 -12.17 8.58 -10.43
CA LEU A 32 -13.02 9.03 -9.32
C LEU A 32 -14.15 8.03 -9.05
N GLU A 33 -14.80 7.53 -10.10
CA GLU A 33 -15.88 6.54 -9.97
C GLU A 33 -15.37 5.23 -9.36
N VAL A 34 -14.22 4.71 -9.82
CA VAL A 34 -13.61 3.50 -9.24
C VAL A 34 -13.28 3.69 -7.77
N LEU A 35 -12.61 4.78 -7.42
CA LEU A 35 -12.23 5.09 -6.05
C LEU A 35 -13.46 5.23 -5.13
N ARG A 36 -14.50 5.93 -5.60
CA ARG A 36 -15.77 6.11 -4.89
C ARG A 36 -16.48 4.78 -4.64
N GLN A 37 -16.58 3.93 -5.66
CA GLN A 37 -17.23 2.61 -5.54
C GLN A 37 -16.48 1.67 -4.61
N ARG A 38 -15.14 1.63 -4.72
CA ARG A 38 -14.28 0.87 -3.80
C ARG A 38 -14.46 1.34 -2.36
N PHE A 39 -14.50 2.65 -2.14
CA PHE A 39 -14.74 3.22 -0.82
C PHE A 39 -16.09 2.79 -0.22
N TYR A 40 -17.17 2.80 -1.00
CA TYR A 40 -18.48 2.31 -0.54
C TYR A 40 -18.48 0.82 -0.17
N LYS A 41 -17.63 0.02 -0.82
CA LYS A 41 -17.40 -1.39 -0.48
C LYS A 41 -16.37 -1.59 0.64
N HIS A 42 -16.00 -0.53 1.36
CA HIS A 42 -14.99 -0.54 2.42
C HIS A 42 -13.60 -1.01 1.96
N LYS A 43 -13.29 -0.83 0.67
CA LYS A 43 -11.96 -1.01 0.07
C LYS A 43 -11.23 0.33 0.04
N ILE A 44 -10.42 0.60 1.08
CA ILE A 44 -9.75 1.90 1.27
C ILE A 44 -8.45 2.03 0.48
N TYR A 45 -7.88 0.92 0.04
CA TYR A 45 -6.62 0.88 -0.71
C TYR A 45 -6.86 0.54 -2.18
N THR A 46 -6.15 1.22 -3.08
CA THR A 46 -6.17 0.98 -4.52
C THR A 46 -4.77 1.20 -5.09
N TYR A 47 -4.29 0.32 -5.97
CA TYR A 47 -3.03 0.54 -6.68
C TYR A 47 -3.21 1.54 -7.83
N ALA A 48 -2.12 2.23 -8.13
CA ALA A 48 -1.85 2.85 -9.41
C ALA A 48 -0.41 2.47 -9.77
N ASN A 49 -0.25 1.29 -10.37
CA ASN A 49 1.04 0.63 -10.58
C ASN A 49 1.83 0.49 -9.25
N LYS A 50 2.95 1.21 -9.08
CA LYS A 50 3.79 1.17 -7.86
C LYS A 50 3.32 2.11 -6.75
N ILE A 51 2.28 2.90 -7.00
CA ILE A 51 1.70 3.85 -6.05
C ILE A 51 0.52 3.18 -5.35
N LEU A 52 0.39 3.39 -4.05
CA LEU A 52 -0.78 2.98 -3.27
C LEU A 52 -1.61 4.22 -2.92
N ILE A 53 -2.85 4.25 -3.41
CA ILE A 53 -3.84 5.25 -3.05
C ILE A 53 -4.60 4.74 -1.83
N ALA A 54 -4.62 5.53 -0.77
CA ALA A 54 -5.36 5.25 0.46
C ALA A 54 -6.42 6.34 0.68
N ILE A 55 -7.68 5.94 0.85
CA ILE A 55 -8.80 6.85 1.16
C ILE A 55 -9.15 6.67 2.63
N ASN A 56 -8.97 7.72 3.43
CA ASN A 56 -9.26 7.69 4.86
C ASN A 56 -10.77 7.47 5.11
N PRO A 57 -11.18 6.37 5.75
CA PRO A 57 -12.58 6.09 6.05
C PRO A 57 -13.13 6.90 7.24
N ASN A 58 -12.30 7.70 7.93
CA ASN A 58 -12.62 8.43 9.17
C ASN A 58 -13.21 7.54 10.28
N LYS A 59 -12.91 6.24 10.23
CA LYS A 59 -13.34 5.24 11.20
C LYS A 59 -12.35 4.09 11.24
N PHE A 60 -12.26 3.43 12.39
CA PHE A 60 -11.43 2.25 12.51
C PHE A 60 -12.01 1.09 11.69
N LEU A 61 -11.21 0.48 10.81
CA LEU A 61 -11.56 -0.70 10.03
C LEU A 61 -10.74 -1.93 10.48
N PRO A 62 -11.25 -2.77 11.40
CA PRO A 62 -10.51 -3.88 11.99
C PRO A 62 -9.87 -4.84 10.97
N VAL A 63 -10.49 -5.01 9.81
CA VAL A 63 -10.04 -5.90 8.73
C VAL A 63 -8.64 -5.52 8.21
N TYR A 64 -8.31 -4.22 8.18
CA TYR A 64 -7.01 -3.73 7.68
C TYR A 64 -5.92 -3.70 8.75
N TYR A 65 -6.29 -3.95 10.01
CA TYR A 65 -5.41 -3.85 11.19
C TYR A 65 -5.13 -5.19 11.84
N ASN A 66 -5.53 -6.29 11.19
CA ASN A 66 -5.30 -7.62 11.70
C ASN A 66 -3.85 -8.07 11.39
N PRO A 67 -3.02 -8.37 12.41
CA PRO A 67 -1.64 -8.82 12.23
C PRO A 67 -1.49 -10.06 11.35
N MET A 68 -2.52 -10.91 11.28
CA MET A 68 -2.53 -12.08 10.40
C MET A 68 -2.40 -11.71 8.92
N TYR A 69 -2.86 -10.52 8.52
CA TYR A 69 -2.72 -10.04 7.14
C TYR A 69 -1.27 -9.75 6.78
N VAL A 70 -0.42 -9.34 7.74
CA VAL A 70 1.01 -9.06 7.47
C VAL A 70 1.68 -10.29 6.85
N LYS A 71 1.45 -11.47 7.43
CA LYS A 71 2.01 -12.75 6.93
C LYS A 71 1.48 -13.13 5.54
N MET A 72 0.26 -12.74 5.19
CA MET A 72 -0.29 -13.03 3.87
C MET A 72 0.44 -12.25 2.77
N TYR A 73 0.86 -11.02 3.05
CA TYR A 73 1.57 -10.17 2.10
C TYR A 73 3.08 -10.42 2.02
N GLU A 74 3.63 -11.18 2.97
CA GLU A 74 5.04 -11.55 3.00
C GLU A 74 5.43 -12.35 1.73
N ASN A 75 6.51 -11.94 1.08
CA ASN A 75 7.07 -12.56 -0.13
C ASN A 75 6.11 -12.65 -1.33
N GLN A 76 5.06 -11.82 -1.39
CA GLN A 76 4.16 -11.79 -2.55
C GLN A 76 4.57 -10.73 -3.59
N PRO A 77 4.45 -11.00 -4.90
CA PRO A 77 4.63 -9.96 -5.92
C PRO A 77 3.51 -8.91 -5.81
N LEU A 78 3.87 -7.65 -6.07
CA LEU A 78 2.90 -6.54 -6.09
C LEU A 78 1.81 -6.82 -7.14
N GLY A 79 0.55 -6.57 -6.78
CA GLY A 79 -0.60 -6.80 -7.66
C GLY A 79 -1.17 -8.23 -7.67
N LYS A 80 -0.50 -9.21 -7.05
CA LYS A 80 -1.08 -10.57 -6.89
C LYS A 80 -2.16 -10.63 -5.81
N LEU A 81 -1.97 -9.88 -4.73
CA LEU A 81 -2.95 -9.73 -3.66
C LEU A 81 -3.60 -8.34 -3.75
N SER A 82 -4.74 -8.21 -3.06
CA SER A 82 -5.48 -6.96 -2.96
C SER A 82 -4.58 -5.80 -2.50
N PRO A 83 -4.91 -4.55 -2.87
CA PRO A 83 -4.13 -3.39 -2.46
C PRO A 83 -4.03 -3.26 -0.95
N HIS A 84 -2.80 -3.15 -0.45
CA HIS A 84 -2.55 -2.98 0.98
C HIS A 84 -1.22 -2.31 1.26
N ILE A 85 -1.15 -1.57 2.36
CA ILE A 85 0.09 -0.91 2.81
C ILE A 85 1.20 -1.93 3.15
N PHE A 86 0.82 -3.13 3.55
CA PHE A 86 1.74 -4.23 3.83
C PHE A 86 2.41 -4.78 2.56
N ALA A 87 1.73 -4.74 1.41
CA ALA A 87 2.35 -5.09 0.13
C ALA A 87 3.48 -4.11 -0.21
N ILE A 88 3.28 -2.82 0.05
CA ILE A 88 4.30 -1.78 -0.16
C ILE A 88 5.47 -1.98 0.80
N ALA A 89 5.22 -2.28 2.07
CA ALA A 89 6.26 -2.60 3.05
C ALA A 89 7.14 -3.79 2.58
N ASP A 90 6.51 -4.92 2.23
CA ASP A 90 7.22 -6.14 1.81
C ASP A 90 8.03 -5.92 0.53
N VAL A 91 7.43 -5.31 -0.51
CA VAL A 91 8.11 -5.05 -1.78
C VAL A 91 9.31 -4.11 -1.57
N THR A 92 9.15 -3.08 -0.75
CA THR A 92 10.23 -2.12 -0.46
C THR A 92 11.34 -2.80 0.34
N PHE A 93 10.99 -3.61 1.34
CA PHE A 93 11.95 -4.36 2.15
C PHE A 93 12.74 -5.35 1.30
N ARG A 94 12.08 -6.14 0.45
CA ARG A 94 12.76 -7.06 -0.48
C ARG A 94 13.61 -6.32 -1.51
N ALA A 95 13.15 -5.18 -2.02
CA ALA A 95 13.94 -4.36 -2.95
C ALA A 95 15.23 -3.86 -2.28
N MET A 96 15.16 -3.45 -1.02
CA MET A 96 16.32 -3.04 -0.22
C MET A 96 17.33 -4.18 -0.07
N LEU A 97 16.87 -5.39 0.28
CA LEU A 97 17.73 -6.56 0.44
C LEU A 97 18.36 -6.99 -0.89
N ASN A 98 17.55 -7.11 -1.93
CA ASN A 98 18.00 -7.62 -3.24
C ASN A 98 18.97 -6.67 -3.94
N ARG A 99 18.77 -5.35 -3.79
CA ARG A 99 19.59 -4.33 -4.47
C ARG A 99 20.76 -3.85 -3.62
N GLN A 100 20.79 -4.20 -2.33
CA GLN A 100 21.73 -3.65 -1.35
C GLN A 100 21.80 -2.11 -1.41
N ALA A 101 20.64 -1.47 -1.59
CA ALA A 101 20.52 -0.02 -1.77
C ALA A 101 19.39 0.54 -0.92
N ASN A 102 19.58 1.77 -0.42
CA ASN A 102 18.58 2.45 0.39
C ASN A 102 17.26 2.57 -0.39
N GLN A 103 16.13 2.31 0.27
CA GLN A 103 14.81 2.49 -0.30
C GLN A 103 14.06 3.60 0.42
N CYS A 104 13.10 4.20 -0.27
CA CYS A 104 12.36 5.36 0.22
C CYS A 104 10.86 5.14 0.00
N ILE A 105 10.06 5.24 1.06
CA ILE A 105 8.60 5.30 0.99
C ILE A 105 8.19 6.73 1.27
N VAL A 106 7.47 7.35 0.33
CA VAL A 106 6.93 8.70 0.48
C VAL A 106 5.42 8.60 0.66
N ILE A 107 4.91 9.18 1.75
CA ILE A 107 3.48 9.27 2.07
C ILE A 107 3.06 10.72 1.96
N THR A 108 2.23 11.02 0.97
CA THR A 108 1.71 12.37 0.69
C THR A 108 0.22 12.45 0.95
N GLY A 109 -0.28 13.63 1.29
CA GLY A 109 -1.72 13.87 1.43
C GLY A 109 -2.06 15.12 2.23
N GLU A 110 -3.30 15.55 2.16
CA GLU A 110 -3.80 16.71 2.91
C GLU A 110 -3.77 16.48 4.44
N SER A 111 -3.95 17.56 5.21
CA SER A 111 -4.07 17.44 6.66
C SER A 111 -5.27 16.55 7.00
N GLY A 112 -5.12 15.60 7.93
CA GLY A 112 -6.17 14.65 8.29
C GLY A 112 -6.36 13.46 7.31
N SER A 113 -5.56 13.32 6.26
CA SER A 113 -5.69 12.22 5.30
C SER A 113 -5.23 10.83 5.79
N GLY A 114 -4.79 10.70 7.04
CA GLY A 114 -4.33 9.42 7.60
C GLY A 114 -2.84 9.10 7.39
N LYS A 115 -2.00 10.10 7.06
CA LYS A 115 -0.55 9.90 6.85
C LYS A 115 0.16 9.30 8.06
N THR A 116 -0.10 9.84 9.26
CA THR A 116 0.53 9.39 10.51
C THR A 116 0.16 7.95 10.85
N GLU A 117 -1.12 7.58 10.66
CA GLU A 117 -1.60 6.22 10.87
C GLU A 117 -0.92 5.25 9.88
N SER A 118 -0.91 5.61 8.60
CA SER A 118 -0.26 4.83 7.54
C SER A 118 1.24 4.63 7.81
N SER A 119 1.93 5.68 8.25
CA SER A 119 3.35 5.60 8.65
C SER A 119 3.57 4.64 9.81
N SER A 120 2.72 4.73 10.86
CA SER A 120 2.77 3.82 12.00
C SER A 120 2.65 2.36 11.57
N TYR A 121 1.68 2.04 10.69
CA TYR A 121 1.52 0.66 10.19
C TYR A 121 2.69 0.19 9.33
N LEU A 122 3.27 1.05 8.50
CA LEU A 122 4.48 0.72 7.74
C LEU A 122 5.62 0.37 8.68
N ILE A 123 5.87 1.19 9.70
CA ILE A 123 6.92 0.95 10.70
C ILE A 123 6.68 -0.36 11.44
N HIS A 124 5.46 -0.62 11.89
CA HIS A 124 5.11 -1.88 12.56
C HIS A 124 5.32 -3.11 11.65
N CYS A 125 4.88 -3.03 10.39
CA CYS A 125 5.05 -4.11 9.42
C CYS A 125 6.55 -4.37 9.13
N LEU A 126 7.31 -3.31 8.86
CA LEU A 126 8.76 -3.40 8.59
C LEU A 126 9.55 -3.93 9.79
N THR A 127 9.15 -3.56 11.00
CA THR A 127 9.74 -4.10 12.25
C THR A 127 9.41 -5.58 12.41
N SER A 128 8.19 -6.02 12.07
CA SER A 128 7.83 -7.44 12.10
C SER A 128 8.59 -8.25 11.04
N LEU A 129 8.76 -7.71 9.82
CA LEU A 129 9.50 -8.36 8.75
C LEU A 129 11.00 -8.49 9.10
N SER A 130 11.58 -7.48 9.73
CA SER A 130 12.96 -7.57 10.22
C SER A 130 13.10 -8.59 11.34
N GLN A 131 12.14 -8.68 12.27
CA GLN A 131 12.11 -9.68 13.35
C GLN A 131 12.02 -11.12 12.86
N ASN A 132 11.19 -11.39 11.86
CA ASN A 132 11.12 -12.72 11.24
C ASN A 132 12.45 -13.12 10.59
N MET A 133 13.17 -12.15 10.01
CA MET A 133 14.54 -12.35 9.54
C MET A 133 15.52 -12.60 10.70
N TYR A 134 15.42 -11.89 11.83
CA TYR A 134 16.27 -12.09 13.01
C TYR A 134 16.15 -13.49 13.61
N SER A 135 14.94 -14.08 13.59
CA SER A 135 14.72 -15.44 14.12
C SER A 135 15.38 -16.54 13.28
N SER A 136 15.81 -16.22 12.06
CA SER A 136 16.50 -17.14 11.15
C SER A 136 18.04 -17.15 11.28
N GLY A 137 18.62 -16.45 12.28
CA GLY A 137 20.03 -16.61 12.68
C GLY A 137 21.00 -15.50 12.26
N LEU A 138 20.51 -14.35 11.81
CA LEU A 138 21.34 -13.17 11.51
C LEU A 138 20.91 -12.00 12.39
N GLU A 139 21.63 -11.77 13.50
CA GLU A 139 21.50 -10.56 14.30
C GLU A 139 21.93 -9.34 13.49
N ARG A 140 21.03 -8.38 13.22
CA ARG A 140 21.45 -7.04 12.78
C ARG A 140 20.52 -5.93 13.27
N THR A 141 21.09 -4.98 14.00
CA THR A 141 20.44 -3.79 14.53
C THR A 141 19.54 -3.08 13.49
N ILE A 142 18.31 -2.74 13.90
CA ILE A 142 17.43 -1.79 13.21
C ILE A 142 18.21 -0.47 13.09
N LEU A 143 18.82 -0.21 11.93
CA LEU A 143 19.39 1.09 11.64
C LEU A 143 18.23 2.07 11.45
N GLY A 144 17.90 2.76 12.55
CA GLY A 144 16.78 3.66 12.69
C GLY A 144 16.55 4.51 11.44
N SER A 145 15.43 4.25 10.78
CA SER A 145 14.79 5.22 9.92
C SER A 145 14.18 6.28 10.83
N GLY A 146 14.98 7.28 11.21
CA GLY A 146 14.42 8.50 11.76
C GLY A 146 13.50 9.14 10.72
N PRO A 147 12.34 9.69 11.09
CA PRO A 147 11.52 10.46 10.16
C PRO A 147 12.35 11.65 9.66
N VAL A 148 12.80 11.60 8.39
CA VAL A 148 13.62 12.67 7.81
C VAL A 148 12.71 13.52 6.92
N LEU A 149 12.49 14.75 7.37
CA LEU A 149 11.81 15.89 6.72
C LEU A 149 10.29 15.99 6.96
N GLU A 150 9.98 16.73 8.04
CA GLU A 150 8.81 17.61 8.15
C GLU A 150 9.04 18.84 7.25
N VAL A 151 8.38 18.88 6.09
CA VAL A 151 8.00 20.16 5.46
C VAL A 151 6.59 19.95 4.91
N GLY A 152 5.62 20.63 5.53
CA GLY A 152 4.20 20.69 5.17
C GLY A 152 3.67 19.54 4.31
N HIS A 153 2.99 18.59 4.94
CA HIS A 153 2.12 17.58 4.30
C HIS A 153 2.74 16.31 3.71
N CYS A 154 4.07 16.13 3.70
CA CYS A 154 4.70 14.90 3.21
C CYS A 154 5.54 14.19 4.28
N TYR A 155 5.41 12.86 4.37
CA TYR A 155 6.26 12.00 5.21
C TYR A 155 7.17 11.15 4.34
N VAL A 156 8.44 11.05 4.69
CA VAL A 156 9.42 10.23 3.97
C VAL A 156 10.04 9.23 4.94
N MET A 157 10.00 7.95 4.59
CA MET A 157 10.62 6.85 5.33
C MET A 157 11.77 6.24 4.53
N LEU A 158 12.99 6.28 5.07
CA LEU A 158 14.20 5.75 4.43
C LEU A 158 14.64 4.43 5.07
N LEU A 159 14.74 3.38 4.27
CA LEU A 159 15.22 2.05 4.65
C LEU A 159 16.67 1.86 4.18
N LYS A 160 17.53 1.29 5.02
CA LYS A 160 18.96 1.05 4.72
C LYS A 160 19.28 -0.44 4.58
N PRO A 161 20.07 -0.85 3.57
CA PRO A 161 20.47 -2.24 3.39
C PRO A 161 21.41 -2.69 4.51
N LEU A 162 21.30 -3.96 4.88
CA LEU A 162 22.18 -4.61 5.83
C LEU A 162 23.53 -4.94 5.13
N MET A 163 24.58 -4.15 5.41
CA MET A 163 25.98 -4.47 5.02
C MET A 163 26.58 -5.47 5.97
#